data_AF-A0A354YZQ6-F1
#
_entry.id   AF-A0A354YZQ6-F1
#
_cell.length_a   1.000
_cell.length_b   1.000
_cell.length_c   1.000
_cell.angle_alpha   90.00
_cell.angle_beta   90.00
_cell.angle_gamma   90.00
#
_symmetry.space_group_name_H-M   'P 1'
#
loop_
_entity.id
_entity.type
_entity.pdbx_description
1 polymer ?
#
loop_
_entity_poly.entity_id
_entity_poly.type
_entity_poly.pdbx_seq_one_letter_code
_entity_poly.pdbx_strand_id
1 'polypeptide(L)'
;ELGEGEDVPNEMEELAKKIAGAGMPKAVETKARTELNKLKQMPPMSAEATVVRNYVDWLVGVPWSKRSKVRKDLRAAQDVLDADHYGLERVKERILE
;
A
#
# COMPACT_ATOMS: atom_id res chain seq x y z
N GLU A 1 -35.28 17.90 -11.67
CA GLU A 1 -34.83 16.67 -11.01
C GLU A 1 -34.61 15.57 -12.03
N LEU A 2 -33.45 15.55 -12.68
CA LEU A 2 -33.08 14.51 -13.63
C LEU A 2 -31.54 14.49 -13.70
N GLY A 3 -30.91 13.39 -13.26
CA GLY A 3 -29.45 13.24 -13.35
C GLY A 3 -28.81 12.21 -12.43
N GLU A 4 -29.53 11.56 -11.51
CA GLU A 4 -28.96 10.53 -10.64
C GLU A 4 -29.21 9.14 -11.25
N GLY A 5 -28.32 8.66 -12.13
CA GLY A 5 -28.51 7.32 -12.69
C GLY A 5 -27.32 6.63 -13.33
N GLU A 6 -26.31 7.34 -13.88
CA GLU A 6 -25.37 6.67 -14.79
C GLU A 6 -23.88 6.66 -14.38
N ASP A 7 -23.44 7.38 -13.34
CA ASP A 7 -21.98 7.50 -13.04
C ASP A 7 -21.45 6.67 -11.84
N VAL A 8 -22.27 5.89 -11.15
CA VAL A 8 -21.85 5.13 -9.95
C VAL A 8 -21.41 3.65 -10.15
N PRO A 9 -21.44 3.00 -11.35
CA PRO A 9 -21.07 1.57 -11.42
C PRO A 9 -19.58 1.22 -11.20
N ASN A 10 -18.64 2.16 -11.29
CA ASN A 10 -17.24 1.78 -11.56
C ASN A 10 -16.35 1.63 -10.31
N GLU A 11 -16.66 2.29 -9.19
CA GLU A 11 -15.72 2.36 -8.06
C GLU A 11 -15.49 1.01 -7.36
N MET A 12 -16.57 0.22 -7.19
CA MET A 12 -16.48 -1.10 -6.55
C MET A 12 -15.72 -2.11 -7.41
N GLU A 13 -15.83 -1.99 -8.74
CA GLU A 13 -15.08 -2.82 -9.68
C GLU A 13 -13.60 -2.44 -9.68
N GLU A 14 -13.28 -1.15 -9.65
CA GLU A 14 -11.90 -0.68 -9.54
C GLU A 14 -11.25 -1.14 -8.24
N LEU A 15 -11.94 -1.06 -7.11
CA LEU A 15 -11.45 -1.63 -5.85
C LEU A 15 -11.21 -3.15 -5.95
N ALA A 16 -12.11 -3.88 -6.60
CA ALA A 16 -11.93 -5.32 -6.81
C ALA A 16 -10.69 -5.65 -7.67
N LYS A 17 -10.46 -4.89 -8.75
CA LYS A 17 -9.26 -5.02 -9.60
C LYS A 17 -7.99 -4.72 -8.82
N LYS A 18 -8.00 -3.64 -8.02
CA LYS A 18 -6.86 -3.26 -7.18
C LYS A 18 -6.53 -4.31 -6.12
N ILE A 19 -7.54 -4.90 -5.46
CA ILE A 19 -7.32 -6.01 -4.50
C ILE A 19 -6.64 -7.20 -5.19
N ALA A 20 -7.12 -7.59 -6.37
CA ALA A 20 -6.53 -8.69 -7.14
C ALA A 20 -5.09 -8.39 -7.61
N GLY A 21 -4.79 -7.13 -7.93
CA GLY A 21 -3.47 -6.69 -8.40
C GLY A 21 -2.44 -6.37 -7.31
N ALA A 22 -2.86 -6.14 -6.07
CA ALA A 22 -1.97 -5.67 -4.99
C ALA A 22 -0.94 -6.72 -4.53
N GLY A 23 -1.15 -8.01 -4.83
CA GLY A 23 -0.26 -9.09 -4.40
C GLY A 23 -0.34 -9.34 -2.89
N MET A 24 -1.53 -9.22 -2.31
CA MET A 24 -1.78 -9.42 -0.89
C MET A 24 -1.54 -10.90 -0.50
N PRO A 25 -1.05 -11.18 0.73
CA PRO A 25 -1.08 -12.54 1.27
C PRO A 25 -2.52 -13.06 1.35
N LYS A 26 -2.71 -14.38 1.20
CA LYS A 26 -4.04 -15.02 1.12
C LYS A 26 -5.02 -14.59 2.23
N ALA A 27 -4.55 -14.53 3.49
CA ALA A 27 -5.38 -14.12 4.62
C ALA A 27 -5.87 -12.66 4.51
N VAL A 28 -5.00 -11.77 4.02
CA VAL A 28 -5.30 -10.36 3.82
C VAL A 28 -6.24 -10.18 2.63
N GLU A 29 -5.98 -10.84 1.51
CA GLU A 29 -6.84 -10.78 0.32
C GLU A 29 -8.26 -11.28 0.64
N THR A 30 -8.37 -12.38 1.39
CA THR A 30 -9.66 -12.91 1.84
C THR A 30 -10.43 -11.87 2.66
N LYS A 31 -9.75 -11.22 3.62
CA LYS A 31 -10.35 -10.17 4.44
C LYS A 31 -10.77 -8.95 3.61
N ALA A 32 -9.92 -8.49 2.69
CA ALA A 32 -10.22 -7.35 1.81
C ALA A 32 -11.46 -7.63 0.94
N ARG A 33 -11.59 -8.85 0.40
CA ARG A 33 -12.77 -9.26 -0.38
C ARG A 33 -14.04 -9.32 0.48
N THR A 34 -13.94 -9.82 1.71
CA THR A 34 -15.07 -9.84 2.65
C THR A 34 -15.56 -8.43 2.97
N GLU A 35 -14.64 -7.50 3.27
CA GLU A 35 -15.00 -6.10 3.55
C GLU A 35 -15.55 -5.38 2.31
N LEU A 36 -15.01 -5.64 1.11
CA LEU A 36 -15.58 -5.12 -0.14
C LEU A 36 -17.01 -5.63 -0.38
N ASN A 37 -17.28 -6.91 -0.10
CA ASN A 37 -18.63 -7.45 -0.24
C ASN A 37 -19.62 -6.82 0.74
N LYS A 38 -19.19 -6.54 1.98
CA LYS A 38 -20.01 -5.78 2.94
C LYS A 38 -20.27 -4.37 2.45
N LEU A 39 -19.25 -3.69 1.92
CA LEU A 39 -19.35 -2.33 1.38
C LEU A 39 -20.40 -2.25 0.25
N LYS A 40 -20.47 -3.25 -0.63
CA LYS A 40 -21.48 -3.33 -1.71
C LYS A 40 -22.92 -3.41 -1.21
N GLN A 41 -23.13 -3.91 0.01
CA GLN A 41 -24.46 -4.06 0.62
C GLN A 41 -24.85 -2.85 1.48
N MET A 42 -23.91 -1.94 1.75
CA MET A 42 -24.14 -0.76 2.58
C MET A 42 -24.71 0.41 1.76
N PRO A 43 -25.58 1.24 2.35
CA PRO A 43 -25.98 2.51 1.74
C PRO A 43 -24.74 3.39 1.49
N PRO A 44 -24.51 3.92 0.27
CA PRO A 44 -23.29 4.67 -0.07
C PRO A 44 -23.02 5.90 0.78
N MET A 45 -24.08 6.52 1.31
CA MET A 45 -24.04 7.74 2.13
C MET A 45 -23.87 7.45 3.63
N SER A 46 -23.73 6.18 4.04
CA SER A 46 -23.55 5.80 5.44
C SER A 46 -22.13 6.12 5.93
N ALA A 47 -22.02 6.63 7.16
CA ALA A 47 -20.73 6.82 7.83
C ALA A 47 -19.92 5.50 7.94
N GLU A 48 -20.61 4.36 8.08
CA GLU A 48 -19.98 3.04 8.12
C GLU A 48 -19.37 2.65 6.77
N ALA A 49 -20.05 2.98 5.66
CA ALA A 49 -19.55 2.72 4.31
C ALA A 49 -18.24 3.48 4.06
N THR A 50 -18.14 4.73 4.51
CA THR A 50 -16.91 5.53 4.44
C THR A 50 -15.76 4.87 5.20
N VAL A 51 -16.02 4.35 6.41
CA VAL A 51 -14.98 3.67 7.22
C VAL A 51 -14.48 2.40 6.53
N VAL A 52 -15.40 1.57 6.01
CA VAL A 52 -15.04 0.32 5.32
C VAL A 52 -14.31 0.62 4.01
N ARG A 53 -14.75 1.61 3.24
CA ARG A 53 -14.07 2.07 2.02
C ARG A 53 -12.63 2.47 2.32
N ASN A 54 -12.44 3.36 3.30
CA ASN A 54 -11.12 3.79 3.72
C ASN A 54 -10.25 2.60 4.13
N TYR A 55 -10.79 1.65 4.90
CA TYR A 55 -10.05 0.46 5.28
C TYR A 55 -9.56 -0.35 4.07
N VAL A 56 -10.42 -0.57 3.08
CA VAL A 56 -10.06 -1.29 1.85
C VAL A 56 -9.01 -0.51 1.04
N ASP A 57 -9.17 0.80 0.92
CA ASP A 57 -8.19 1.68 0.25
C ASP A 57 -6.81 1.60 0.92
N TRP A 58 -6.76 1.62 2.25
CA TRP A 58 -5.52 1.43 3.01
C TRP A 58 -4.87 0.09 2.71
N LEU A 59 -5.64 -1.01 2.70
CA LEU A 59 -5.11 -2.34 2.39
C LEU A 59 -4.50 -2.40 0.98
N VAL A 60 -5.15 -1.77 0.01
CA VAL A 60 -4.69 -1.72 -1.38
C VAL A 60 -3.44 -0.84 -1.54
N GLY A 61 -3.31 0.24 -0.77
CA GLY A 61 -2.18 1.17 -0.86
C GLY A 61 -0.85 0.60 -0.34
N VAL A 62 -0.86 -0.52 0.38
CA VAL A 62 0.35 -1.15 0.92
C VAL A 62 1.10 -1.93 -0.16
N PRO A 63 2.44 -1.78 -0.29
CA PRO A 63 3.23 -2.50 -1.29
C PRO A 63 3.53 -3.95 -0.85
N TRP A 64 2.52 -4.83 -0.91
CA TRP A 64 2.64 -6.23 -0.44
C TRP A 64 3.72 -7.04 -1.16
N SER A 65 3.85 -6.84 -2.48
CA SER A 65 4.75 -7.61 -3.35
C SER A 65 5.93 -6.79 -3.87
N LYS A 66 5.82 -5.45 -3.89
CA LYS A 66 6.83 -4.55 -4.45
C LYS A 66 7.97 -4.34 -3.45
N ARG A 67 9.18 -4.77 -3.82
CA ARG A 67 10.41 -4.51 -3.07
C ARG A 67 11.46 -3.87 -3.96
N SER A 68 12.21 -2.92 -3.43
CA SER A 68 13.39 -2.38 -4.11
C SER A 68 14.52 -3.42 -4.09
N LYS A 69 15.35 -3.43 -5.14
CA LYS A 69 16.57 -4.23 -5.14
C LYS A 69 17.55 -3.61 -4.14
N VAL A 70 18.06 -4.41 -3.22
CA VAL A 70 19.08 -3.99 -2.26
C VAL A 70 20.46 -4.30 -2.84
N ARG A 71 21.31 -3.29 -2.99
CA ARG A 71 22.74 -3.46 -3.32
C ARG A 71 23.50 -3.69 -2.02
N LYS A 72 24.13 -4.86 -1.88
CA LYS A 72 24.93 -5.25 -0.71
C LYS A 72 26.42 -5.12 -1.01
N ASP A 73 26.85 -3.89 -1.28
CA ASP A 73 28.25 -3.59 -1.59
C ASP A 73 28.80 -2.66 -0.51
N LEU A 74 29.64 -3.23 0.36
CA LEU A 74 30.20 -2.52 1.51
C LEU A 74 31.16 -1.41 1.08
N ARG A 75 31.88 -1.58 -0.03
CA ARG A 75 32.81 -0.55 -0.52
C ARG A 75 32.04 0.66 -1.02
N ALA A 76 31.02 0.42 -1.84
CA ALA A 76 30.14 1.49 -2.29
C ALA A 76 29.41 2.19 -1.13
N ALA A 77 29.07 1.45 -0.07
CA ALA A 77 28.47 2.05 1.12
C ALA A 77 29.46 2.94 1.89
N GLN A 78 30.71 2.49 2.07
CA GLN A 78 31.78 3.30 2.67
C GLN A 78 32.03 4.58 1.87
N ASP A 79 32.18 4.48 0.54
CA ASP A 79 32.44 5.64 -0.33
C ASP A 79 31.34 6.71 -0.21
N VAL A 80 30.07 6.29 -0.12
CA VAL A 80 28.93 7.19 0.08
C VAL A 80 28.96 7.82 1.48
N LEU A 81 29.26 7.03 2.52
CA LEU A 81 29.37 7.56 3.89
C LEU A 81 30.49 8.59 4.02
N ASP A 82 31.63 8.38 3.35
CA ASP A 82 32.77 9.29 3.36
C ASP A 82 32.53 10.56 2.54
N ALA A 83 31.80 10.45 1.43
CA ALA A 83 31.40 11.60 0.62
C ALA A 83 30.35 12.47 1.31
N ASP A 84 29.34 11.87 1.93
CA ASP A 84 28.20 12.59 2.51
C ASP A 84 28.47 13.09 3.95
N HIS A 85 29.45 12.50 4.64
CA HIS A 85 29.76 12.81 6.04
C HIS A 85 31.27 12.91 6.28
N TYR A 86 31.74 14.06 6.77
CA TYR A 86 33.14 14.23 7.16
C TYR A 86 33.41 13.67 8.57
N GLY A 87 34.47 12.86 8.71
CA GLY A 87 34.85 12.23 9.98
C GLY A 87 33.91 11.09 10.40
N LEU A 88 33.58 11.00 11.71
CA LEU A 88 32.69 9.99 12.28
C LEU A 88 33.13 8.53 12.08
N GLU A 89 34.44 8.26 12.04
CA GLU A 89 35.02 6.93 11.77
C GLU A 89 34.36 5.79 12.57
N ARG A 90 34.26 5.94 13.90
CA ARG A 90 33.64 4.92 14.76
C ARG A 90 32.17 4.66 14.48
N VAL A 91 31.44 5.68 14.01
CA VAL A 91 30.01 5.55 13.68
C VAL A 91 29.85 4.89 12.31
N LYS A 92 30.70 5.26 11.35
CA LYS A 92 30.70 4.67 10.00
C LYS A 92 31.08 3.20 10.04
N GLU A 93 32.11 2.82 10.78
CA GLU A 93 32.49 1.41 11.01
C GLU A 93 31.29 0.62 11.56
N ARG A 94 30.56 1.17 12.53
CA ARG A 94 29.38 0.51 13.12
C ARG A 94 28.18 0.37 12.19
N ILE A 95 28.02 1.25 11.20
CA ILE A 95 26.95 1.15 10.18
C ILE A 95 27.29 0.06 9.15
N LEU A 96 28.58 -0.23 8.95
CA LEU A 96 29.06 -1.20 7.98
C LEU A 96 29.27 -2.61 8.55
N GLU A 97 29.44 -2.74 9.88
CA GLU A 97 29.35 -4.02 10.62
C GLU A 97 28.00 -4.72 10.44
#